data_AF-A0A150XRP6-F1
#
_entry.id   AF-A0A150XRP6-F1
#
_cell.length_a   1.000
_cell.length_b   1.000
_cell.length_c   1.000
_cell.angle_alpha   90.00
_cell.angle_beta   90.00
_cell.angle_gamma   90.00
#
_symmetry.space_group_name_H-M   'P 1'
#
loop_
_entity.id
_entity.type
_entity.pdbx_description
1 polymer ?
#
loop_
_entity_poly.entity_id
_entity_poly.type
_entity_poly.pdbx_seq_one_letter_code
_entity_poly.pdbx_strand_id
1 'polypeptide(L)'
;MLTSFETKIHECFIGKQFSKITFFNEYREFYSVDALIKSIGQSEAGETIILSTGVEIPLDKVISINGCYAENYKHIEDFTCDC
;
A
#
# COMPACT_ATOMS: atom_id res chain seq x y z
N MET A 1 -0.47 16.67 7.46
CA MET A 1 0.96 16.42 7.18
C MET A 1 1.00 15.10 6.44
N LEU A 2 1.63 15.03 5.27
CA LEU A 2 1.78 13.77 4.54
C LEU A 2 2.66 12.84 5.39
N THR A 3 2.20 11.63 5.64
CA THR A 3 2.96 10.61 6.36
C THR A 3 4.20 10.20 5.55
N SER A 4 5.20 9.61 6.21
CA SER A 4 6.36 9.04 5.52
C SER A 4 5.95 7.96 4.51
N PHE A 5 4.81 7.29 4.77
CA PHE A 5 4.24 6.30 3.89
C PHE A 5 3.67 6.91 2.62
N GLU A 6 2.80 7.93 2.71
CA GLU A 6 2.25 8.65 1.55
C GLU A 6 3.37 9.19 0.64
N THR A 7 4.41 9.78 1.24
CA THR A 7 5.59 10.27 0.49
C THR A 7 6.23 9.15 -0.33
N LYS A 8 6.39 7.95 0.24
CA LYS A 8 6.96 6.77 -0.44
C LYS A 8 6.10 6.33 -1.63
N ILE A 9 4.77 6.40 -1.50
CA ILE A 9 3.82 6.09 -2.57
C ILE A 9 4.00 7.04 -3.72
N HIS A 10 4.06 8.34 -3.42
CA HIS A 10 4.30 9.37 -4.40
C HIS A 10 5.65 9.19 -5.10
N GLU A 11 6.73 8.84 -4.37
CA GLU A 11 8.01 8.52 -4.99
C GLU A 11 7.94 7.31 -5.93
N CYS A 12 7.27 6.23 -5.51
CA CYS A 12 7.10 5.04 -6.35
C CYS A 12 6.27 5.34 -7.61
N PHE A 13 5.24 6.19 -7.46
CA PHE A 13 4.40 6.66 -8.56
C PHE A 13 5.19 7.53 -9.56
N ILE A 14 5.91 8.53 -9.08
CA ILE A 14 6.74 9.43 -9.90
C ILE A 14 7.86 8.65 -10.60
N GLY A 15 8.51 7.75 -9.87
CA GLY A 15 9.59 6.90 -10.37
C GLY A 15 9.13 5.80 -11.32
N LYS A 16 7.81 5.57 -11.47
CA LYS A 16 7.24 4.44 -12.22
C LYS A 16 7.95 3.12 -11.90
N GLN A 17 8.18 2.89 -10.61
CA GLN A 17 8.93 1.73 -10.13
C GLN A 17 7.96 0.60 -9.79
N PHE A 18 8.29 -0.61 -10.24
CA PHE A 18 7.56 -1.81 -9.83
C PHE A 18 7.67 -1.95 -8.32
N SER A 19 6.52 -1.80 -7.65
CA SER A 19 6.44 -1.79 -6.21
C SER A 19 5.68 -3.01 -5.75
N LYS A 20 6.16 -3.66 -4.70
CA LYS A 20 5.43 -4.75 -4.06
C LYS A 20 4.43 -4.14 -3.06
N ILE A 21 3.15 -4.14 -3.42
CA ILE A 21 2.08 -3.63 -2.57
C ILE A 21 1.45 -4.80 -1.83
N THR A 22 1.41 -4.71 -0.50
CA THR A 22 0.70 -5.66 0.36
C THR A 22 -0.51 -4.97 0.95
N PHE A 23 -1.67 -5.59 0.84
CA PHE A 23 -2.95 -5.03 1.26
C PHE A 23 -3.90 -6.13 1.74
N PHE A 24 -4.94 -5.74 2.49
CA PHE A 24 -6.01 -6.64 2.88
C PHE A 24 -7.09 -6.72 1.79
N ASN A 25 -7.43 -7.94 1.39
CA ASN A 25 -8.60 -8.18 0.53
C ASN A 25 -9.92 -8.02 1.33
N GLU A 26 -11.05 -8.30 0.69
CA GLU A 26 -12.38 -8.29 1.34
C GLU A 26 -12.51 -9.30 2.51
N TYR A 27 -11.72 -10.38 2.47
CA TYR A 27 -11.69 -11.43 3.50
C TYR A 27 -10.69 -11.15 4.63
N ARG A 28 -10.05 -9.96 4.65
CA ARG A 28 -8.94 -9.61 5.57
C ARG A 28 -7.75 -10.59 5.49
N GLU A 29 -7.50 -11.12 4.30
CA GLU A 29 -6.30 -11.90 4.03
C GLU A 29 -5.19 -10.99 3.50
N PHE A 30 -3.94 -11.35 3.84
CA PHE A 30 -2.77 -10.68 3.30
C PHE A 30 -2.63 -11.01 1.82
N TYR A 31 -2.79 -10.00 0.98
CA TYR A 31 -2.58 -10.11 -0.45
C TYR A 31 -1.40 -9.24 -0.85
N SER A 32 -0.42 -9.81 -1.56
CA SER A 32 0.71 -9.06 -2.12
C SER A 32 0.66 -9.09 -3.63
N VAL A 33 0.82 -7.92 -4.25
CA VAL A 33 0.89 -7.77 -5.69
C VAL A 33 2.10 -6.91 -6.07
N ASP A 34 2.89 -7.38 -7.02
CA ASP A 34 3.92 -6.59 -7.69
C ASP A 34 3.31 -5.83 -8.86
N ALA A 35 3.18 -4.52 -8.73
CA ALA A 35 2.60 -3.69 -9.77
C ALA A 35 3.15 -2.27 -9.73
N LEU A 36 2.97 -1.57 -10.84
CA LEU A 36 3.20 -0.14 -10.94
C LEU A 36 1.97 0.60 -10.41
N ILE A 37 2.18 1.68 -9.66
CA ILE A 37 1.11 2.61 -9.32
C ILE A 37 0.81 3.40 -10.59
N LYS A 38 -0.39 3.23 -11.14
CA LYS A 38 -0.84 3.91 -12.35
C LYS A 38 -1.40 5.28 -12.05
N SER A 39 -2.10 5.42 -10.93
CA SER A 39 -2.63 6.70 -10.46
C SER A 39 -2.94 6.62 -8.96
N ILE A 40 -2.89 7.76 -8.29
CA ILE A 40 -3.35 7.91 -6.90
C ILE A 40 -4.59 8.80 -6.98
N GLY A 41 -5.72 8.26 -6.55
CA GLY A 41 -7.02 8.93 -6.53
C GLY A 41 -7.49 9.20 -5.11
N GLN A 42 -8.51 10.04 -4.99
CA GLN A 42 -9.20 10.30 -3.74
C GLN A 42 -10.67 9.94 -3.95
N SER A 43 -11.15 8.96 -3.19
CA SER A 43 -12.55 8.53 -3.16
C SER A 43 -13.26 9.13 -1.94
N GLU A 44 -14.59 9.03 -1.90
CA GLU A 44 -15.40 9.46 -0.74
C GLU A 44 -14.99 8.77 0.56
N ALA A 45 -14.42 7.56 0.47
CA ALA A 45 -13.89 6.79 1.60
C ALA A 45 -12.42 7.10 1.95
N GLY A 46 -11.75 7.99 1.21
CA GLY A 46 -10.35 8.36 1.40
C GLY A 46 -9.46 8.09 0.17
N GLU A 47 -8.15 8.17 0.36
CA GLU A 47 -7.18 7.94 -0.71
C GLU A 47 -7.22 6.50 -1.22
N THR A 48 -7.11 6.34 -2.54
CA THR A 48 -7.15 5.05 -3.23
C THR A 48 -6.03 5.00 -4.26
N ILE A 49 -5.28 3.91 -4.30
CA ILE A 49 -4.24 3.68 -5.30
C ILE A 49 -4.79 2.78 -6.41
N ILE A 50 -4.55 3.19 -7.65
CA ILE A 50 -4.93 2.43 -8.84
C ILE A 50 -3.63 1.86 -9.42
N LEU A 51 -3.56 0.54 -9.47
CA LEU A 51 -2.42 -0.18 -10.02
C LEU A 51 -2.55 -0.34 -11.54
N SER A 52 -1.42 -0.48 -12.23
CA SER A 52 -1.39 -0.74 -13.68
C SER A 52 -2.06 -2.05 -14.07
N THR A 53 -2.23 -2.97 -13.12
CA THR A 53 -3.00 -4.21 -13.28
C THR A 53 -4.52 -3.96 -13.36
N GLY A 54 -4.99 -2.74 -13.07
CA GLY A 54 -6.41 -2.40 -12.95
C GLY A 54 -6.98 -2.64 -11.55
N VAL A 55 -6.15 -3.04 -10.58
CA VAL A 55 -6.57 -3.24 -9.19
C VAL A 55 -6.61 -1.89 -8.47
N GLU A 56 -7.73 -1.61 -7.81
CA GLU A 56 -7.95 -0.41 -7.02
C GLU A 56 -7.94 -0.77 -5.54
N ILE A 57 -7.06 -0.14 -4.77
CA ILE A 57 -6.84 -0.49 -3.36
C ILE A 57 -6.99 0.79 -2.54
N PRO A 58 -7.94 0.85 -1.59
CA PRO A 58 -8.02 1.98 -0.67
C PRO A 58 -6.78 1.99 0.22
N LEU A 59 -6.21 3.17 0.42
CA LEU A 59 -4.97 3.38 1.17
C LEU A 59 -5.05 2.82 2.60
N ASP A 60 -6.24 2.89 3.21
CA ASP A 60 -6.56 2.33 4.52
C ASP A 60 -6.34 0.81 4.62
N LYS A 61 -6.51 0.09 3.49
CA LYS A 61 -6.26 -1.35 3.40
C LYS A 61 -4.82 -1.68 3.00
N VAL A 62 -4.02 -0.69 2.62
CA VAL A 62 -2.62 -0.91 2.25
C VAL A 62 -1.78 -1.07 3.51
N ILE A 63 -1.11 -2.21 3.59
CA ILE A 63 -0.28 -2.60 4.73
C ILE A 63 1.14 -2.12 4.52
N SER A 64 1.71 -2.42 3.36
CA SER A 64 3.08 -2.04 3.02
C SER A 64 3.30 -1.88 1.53
N ILE A 65 4.23 -1.00 1.16
CA ILE A 65 4.68 -0.78 -0.21
C ILE A 65 6.19 -0.86 -0.25
N ASN A 66 6.70 -1.82 -1.01
CA ASN A 66 8.14 -2.04 -1.21
C ASN A 66 8.90 -2.21 0.12
N GLY A 67 8.27 -2.91 1.09
CA GLY A 67 8.80 -3.10 2.44
C GLY A 67 8.62 -1.92 3.40
N CYS A 68 8.04 -0.80 2.96
CA CYS A 68 7.67 0.32 3.82
C CYS A 68 6.24 0.12 4.34
N TYR A 69 6.07 -0.08 5.64
CA TYR A 69 4.76 -0.28 6.26
C TYR A 69 4.05 1.05 6.52
N ALA A 70 2.74 1.08 6.33
CA ALA A 70 1.92 2.22 6.75
C ALA A 70 1.96 2.33 8.27
N GLU A 71 1.82 3.55 8.80
CA GLU A 71 1.96 3.80 10.26
C GLU A 71 0.98 2.96 11.10
N ASN A 72 -0.24 2.74 10.59
CA ASN A 72 -1.24 1.90 11.25
C ASN A 72 -0.82 0.42 11.36
N TYR A 73 0.05 -0.04 10.45
CA TYR A 73 0.47 -1.43 10.35
C TYR A 73 1.93 -1.66 10.73
N LYS A 74 2.65 -0.64 11.24
CA LYS A 74 4.00 -0.82 11.79
C LYS A 74 4.06 -1.91 12.87
N HIS A 75 3.02 -2.05 13.68
CA HIS A 75 2.94 -3.10 14.70
C HIS A 75 2.98 -4.54 14.13
N ILE A 76 2.67 -4.72 12.85
CA ILE A 76 2.74 -6.02 12.17
C ILE A 76 4.20 -6.35 11.80
N GLU A 77 5.09 -5.36 11.64
CA GLU A 77 6.52 -5.61 11.41
C GLU A 77 7.16 -6.41 12.56
N ASP A 78 6.66 -6.18 13.77
CA ASP A 78 7.15 -6.77 15.02
C ASP A 78 6.47 -8.10 15.36
N PHE A 79 5.43 -8.48 14.62
CA PHE A 79 4.77 -9.79 14.78
C PHE A 79 5.59 -10.90 14.11
N THR A 80 6.89 -10.95 14.37
CA THR A 80 7.66 -12.20 14.28
C THR A 80 7.14 -13.09 15.39
N CYS A 81 6.31 -14.08 15.05
CA CYS A 81 5.94 -15.14 15.97
C CYS A 81 7.24 -15.83 16.42
N ASP A 82 7.70 -15.47 17.62
CA ASP A 82 8.68 -16.22 18.39
C ASP A 82 8.00 -17.55 18.75
N CYS A 83 8.17 -18.55 17.89
CA CYS A 83 7.70 -19.91 18.08
C CYS A 83 8.86 -20.76 18.64
#